data_AF-A0A1G2PA03-F1
#
_entry.id   AF-A0A1G2PA03-F1
#
_cell.length_a   1.000
_cell.length_b   1.000
_cell.length_c   1.000
_cell.angle_alpha   90.00
_cell.angle_beta   90.00
_cell.angle_gamma   90.00
#
_symmetry.space_group_name_H-M   'P 1'
#
loop_
_entity.id
_entity.type
_entity.pdbx_description
1 polymer ?
#
loop_
_entity_poly.entity_id
_entity_poly.type
_entity_poly.pdbx_seq_one_letter_code
_entity_poly.pdbx_strand_id
1 'polypeptide(L)'
;MKTFIFRTKLLSDKKVAREIEVLENTNLYKLAGAIVDAYDFDFDHCFGFFSKITDGLCFDSERKYELFTDIPDVEQTGAGSVEKTKIGGVWRAAGDKMLFLFDYGDDWRFVVELVGFGEKRQRTKYPRLLKKVGIAPPQYEEVGEEENM
;
A
#
# COMPACT_ATOMS: atom_id res chain seq x y z
N MET A 1 -16.98 5.70 14.74
CA MET A 1 -16.03 5.88 13.61
C MET A 1 -15.75 4.53 13.01
N LYS A 2 -16.01 4.39 11.71
CA LYS A 2 -15.89 3.11 11.01
C LYS A 2 -14.43 2.79 10.69
N THR A 3 -14.11 1.50 10.66
CA THR A 3 -12.80 0.99 10.24
C THR A 3 -12.96 0.17 8.96
N PHE A 4 -11.90 0.13 8.17
CA PHE A 4 -11.77 -0.62 6.94
C PHE A 4 -10.77 -1.75 7.19
N ILE A 5 -11.13 -2.96 6.76
CA ILE A 5 -10.26 -4.12 6.86
C ILE A 5 -9.78 -4.42 5.45
N PHE A 6 -8.48 -4.21 5.22
CA PHE A 6 -7.84 -4.53 3.96
C PHE A 6 -7.11 -5.84 4.05
N ARG A 7 -7.28 -6.68 3.02
CA ARG A 7 -6.36 -7.77 2.74
C ARG A 7 -5.38 -7.30 1.69
N THR A 8 -4.09 -7.40 2.00
CA THR A 8 -3.02 -7.17 1.03
C THR A 8 -2.37 -8.49 0.64
N LYS A 9 -2.02 -8.65 -0.63
CA LYS A 9 -1.29 -9.81 -1.15
C LYS A 9 -0.15 -9.34 -2.02
N LEU A 10 1.03 -9.91 -1.82
CA LEU A 10 2.16 -9.69 -2.70
C LEU A 10 1.91 -10.39 -4.05
N LEU A 11 2.13 -9.69 -5.17
CA LEU A 11 1.89 -10.28 -6.49
C LEU A 11 2.93 -11.34 -6.87
N SER A 12 4.19 -11.14 -6.48
CA SER A 12 5.29 -12.08 -6.74
C SER A 12 5.16 -13.38 -5.92
N ASP A 13 4.61 -13.31 -4.71
CA ASP A 13 4.21 -14.49 -3.94
C ASP A 13 2.82 -14.36 -3.32
N LYS A 14 1.83 -14.95 -4.00
CA LYS A 14 0.42 -14.94 -3.59
C LYS A 14 0.13 -15.72 -2.30
N LYS A 15 1.11 -16.47 -1.76
CA LYS A 15 1.01 -17.14 -0.45
C LYS A 15 1.28 -16.18 0.70
N VAL A 16 1.89 -15.03 0.43
CA VAL A 16 2.14 -13.98 1.43
C VAL A 16 0.99 -12.98 1.43
N ALA A 17 0.35 -12.83 2.58
CA ALA A 17 -0.75 -11.90 2.75
C ALA A 17 -0.80 -11.28 4.14
N ARG A 18 -1.38 -10.09 4.23
CA ARG A 18 -1.66 -9.40 5.49
C ARG A 18 -3.13 -8.97 5.53
N GLU A 19 -3.72 -8.95 6.72
CA GLU A 19 -4.98 -8.24 6.95
C GLU A 19 -4.74 -7.10 7.92
N ILE A 20 -5.03 -5.87 7.50
CA ILE A 20 -4.81 -4.67 8.29
C ILE A 20 -6.13 -3.93 8.53
N GLU A 21 -6.36 -3.49 9.76
CA GLU A 21 -7.50 -2.67 10.14
C GLU A 21 -7.08 -1.21 10.25
N VAL A 22 -7.78 -0.32 9.54
CA VAL A 22 -7.43 1.10 9.42
C VAL A 22 -8.68 1.97 9.62
N LEU A 23 -8.53 3.15 10.21
CA LEU A 23 -9.64 4.13 10.34
C LEU A 23 -10.06 4.65 8.96
N GLU A 24 -11.36 4.84 8.71
CA GLU A 24 -11.87 5.28 7.40
C GLU A 24 -11.34 6.64 6.91
N ASN A 25 -10.92 7.50 7.85
CA ASN A 25 -10.41 8.84 7.60
C ASN A 25 -8.87 8.90 7.47
N THR A 26 -8.21 7.75 7.48
CA THR A 26 -6.79 7.62 7.14
C THR A 26 -6.58 8.01 5.68
N ASN A 27 -5.47 8.68 5.37
CA ASN A 27 -5.10 9.01 3.99
C ASN A 27 -4.31 7.88 3.34
N LEU A 28 -4.15 7.93 2.02
CA LEU A 28 -3.44 6.88 1.27
C LEU A 28 -1.97 6.78 1.69
N TYR A 29 -1.31 7.89 2.02
CA TYR A 29 0.07 7.87 2.52
C TYR A 29 0.23 7.01 3.78
N LYS A 30 -0.65 7.22 4.78
CA LYS A 30 -0.63 6.41 6.02
C LYS A 30 -1.05 4.97 5.78
N LEU A 31 -1.91 4.71 4.80
CA LEU A 31 -2.23 3.34 4.39
C LEU A 31 -0.99 2.67 3.76
N ALA A 32 -0.26 3.36 2.88
CA ALA A 32 0.96 2.84 2.25
C ALA A 32 1.98 2.44 3.32
N GLY A 33 2.30 3.33 4.26
CA GLY A 33 3.20 3.01 5.37
C GLY A 33 2.72 1.81 6.20
N ALA A 34 1.42 1.70 6.46
CA ALA A 34 0.84 0.56 7.17
C ALA A 34 0.95 -0.78 6.41
N ILE A 35 0.92 -0.73 5.07
CA ILE A 35 1.11 -1.90 4.23
C ILE A 35 2.57 -2.31 4.26
N VAL A 36 3.49 -1.38 4.00
CA VAL A 36 4.94 -1.62 3.96
C VAL A 36 5.44 -2.18 5.31
N ASP A 37 5.09 -1.53 6.42
CA ASP A 37 5.40 -2.00 7.79
C ASP A 37 4.86 -3.42 8.05
N ALA A 38 3.68 -3.77 7.52
CA ALA A 38 3.13 -5.11 7.71
C ALA A 38 3.94 -6.22 7.01
N TYR A 39 4.79 -5.89 6.04
CA TYR A 39 5.73 -6.82 5.39
C TYR A 39 7.15 -6.72 5.96
N ASP A 40 7.34 -5.98 7.05
CA ASP A 40 8.65 -5.74 7.69
C ASP A 40 9.63 -5.00 6.75
N PHE A 41 9.09 -4.12 5.89
CA PHE A 41 9.86 -3.26 4.99
C PHE A 41 10.01 -1.86 5.58
N ASP A 42 11.10 -1.19 5.22
CA ASP A 42 11.30 0.24 5.42
C ASP A 42 10.49 1.05 4.41
N PHE A 43 9.90 2.16 4.86
CA PHE A 43 9.03 3.02 4.05
C PHE A 43 9.80 4.26 3.56
N ASP A 44 10.75 4.02 2.67
CA ASP A 44 11.81 4.95 2.23
C ASP A 44 11.76 5.30 0.73
N HIS A 45 10.94 4.61 -0.08
CA HIS A 45 10.79 4.88 -1.51
C HIS A 45 9.44 5.48 -1.90
N CYS A 46 9.40 5.95 -3.16
CA CYS A 46 8.20 6.46 -3.79
C CYS A 46 7.19 5.34 -4.08
N PHE A 47 5.92 5.71 -4.18
CA PHE A 47 4.83 4.75 -4.35
C PHE A 47 3.58 5.38 -4.98
N GLY A 48 2.67 4.51 -5.41
CA GLY A 48 1.37 4.89 -5.93
C GLY A 48 0.31 3.81 -5.79
N PHE A 49 -0.95 4.21 -5.90
CA PHE A 49 -2.12 3.35 -5.95
C PHE A 49 -2.78 3.45 -7.33
N PHE A 50 -3.03 2.31 -7.97
CA PHE A 50 -3.54 2.21 -9.34
C PHE A 50 -4.77 1.30 -9.42
N SER A 51 -5.79 1.69 -10.20
CA SER A 51 -7.02 0.91 -10.34
C SER A 51 -6.89 -0.28 -11.29
N LYS A 52 -5.96 -0.25 -12.23
CA LYS A 52 -5.55 -1.41 -13.03
C LYS A 52 -4.52 -2.22 -12.26
N ILE A 53 -4.85 -3.50 -12.05
CA ILE A 53 -4.01 -4.47 -11.31
C ILE A 53 -3.27 -5.41 -12.28
N THR A 54 -3.57 -5.29 -13.59
CA THR A 54 -2.89 -6.04 -14.63
C THR A 54 -1.44 -5.58 -14.75
N ASP A 55 -0.54 -6.56 -14.82
CA ASP A 55 0.88 -6.31 -14.92
C ASP A 55 1.23 -5.46 -16.17
N GLY A 56 2.18 -4.55 -16.03
CA GLY A 56 2.59 -3.59 -17.06
C GLY A 56 1.58 -2.48 -17.42
N LEU A 57 0.35 -2.50 -16.91
CA LEU A 57 -0.71 -1.55 -17.30
C LEU A 57 -1.19 -0.63 -16.17
N CYS A 58 -0.52 -0.64 -15.02
CA CYS A 58 -0.96 0.13 -13.85
C CYS A 58 -0.95 1.63 -14.11
N PHE A 59 0.04 2.16 -14.84
CA PHE A 59 0.16 3.59 -15.13
C PHE A 59 -0.93 4.13 -16.07
N ASP A 60 -1.60 3.25 -16.82
CA ASP A 60 -2.77 3.56 -17.66
C ASP A 60 -4.08 3.58 -16.86
N SER A 61 -4.02 3.56 -15.53
CA SER A 61 -5.19 3.57 -14.67
C SER A 61 -5.98 4.87 -14.78
N GLU A 62 -7.30 4.75 -14.95
CA GLU A 62 -8.21 5.91 -14.90
C GLU A 62 -8.25 6.55 -13.51
N ARG A 63 -8.14 5.72 -12.47
CA ARG A 63 -7.93 6.19 -11.08
C ARG A 63 -6.55 5.80 -10.62
N LYS A 64 -5.71 6.81 -10.36
CA LYS A 64 -4.37 6.67 -9.81
C LYS A 64 -4.05 7.78 -8.80
N TYR A 65 -3.24 7.44 -7.81
CA TYR A 65 -2.78 8.36 -6.75
C TYR A 65 -1.31 8.10 -6.48
N GLU A 66 -0.48 9.13 -6.49
CA GLU A 66 0.98 8.97 -6.44
C GLU A 66 1.61 9.96 -5.46
N LEU A 67 2.72 9.56 -4.83
CA LEU A 67 3.47 10.43 -3.92
C LEU A 67 3.97 11.69 -4.64
N PHE A 68 4.35 11.58 -5.91
CA PHE A 68 4.86 12.72 -6.70
C PHE A 68 3.87 13.88 -6.80
N THR A 69 2.56 13.63 -6.72
CA THR A 69 1.55 14.70 -6.68
C THR A 69 1.66 15.58 -5.42
N ASP A 70 2.26 15.05 -4.34
CA ASP A 70 2.43 15.74 -3.07
C ASP A 70 3.81 16.40 -2.91
N ILE A 71 4.74 16.18 -3.85
CA ILE A 71 6.08 16.76 -3.82
C ILE A 71 6.11 18.06 -4.67
N PRO A 72 6.57 19.20 -4.11
CA PRO A 72 6.78 20.43 -4.89
C PRO A 72 7.77 20.23 -6.03
N ASP A 73 7.57 20.96 -7.13
CA ASP A 73 8.49 21.03 -8.28
C ASP A 73 8.79 19.69 -9.00
N VAL A 74 7.92 18.68 -8.80
CA VAL A 74 7.92 17.43 -9.58
C VAL A 74 6.87 17.51 -10.70
N GLU A 75 7.19 16.95 -11.86
CA GLU A 75 6.29 16.88 -13.00
C GLU A 75 5.00 16.11 -12.65
N GLN A 76 3.85 16.71 -12.97
CA GLN A 76 2.56 16.11 -12.61
C GLN A 76 2.20 14.97 -13.56
N THR A 77 1.91 13.79 -12.98
CA THR A 77 1.55 12.57 -13.73
C THR A 77 0.05 12.48 -14.06
N GLY A 78 -0.74 13.49 -13.63
CA GLY A 78 -2.20 13.47 -13.64
C GLY A 78 -2.82 12.61 -12.52
N ALA A 79 -2.01 12.05 -11.62
CA ALA A 79 -2.47 11.29 -10.46
C ALA A 79 -2.98 12.20 -9.33
N GLY A 80 -3.90 11.67 -8.52
CA GLY A 80 -4.36 12.33 -7.30
C GLY A 80 -3.35 12.28 -6.15
N SER A 81 -3.50 13.18 -5.18
CA SER A 81 -2.66 13.25 -3.98
C SER A 81 -2.90 12.07 -3.04
N VAL A 82 -1.84 11.47 -2.49
CA VAL A 82 -1.92 10.41 -1.47
C VAL A 82 -2.09 10.97 -0.06
N GLU A 83 -1.65 12.20 0.18
CA GLU A 83 -1.81 12.86 1.49
C GLU A 83 -3.22 13.42 1.70
N LYS A 84 -3.86 13.95 0.65
CA LYS A 84 -5.17 14.59 0.70
C LYS A 84 -6.31 13.59 0.50
N THR A 85 -6.06 12.47 -0.17
CA THR A 85 -7.09 11.46 -0.45
C THR A 85 -7.29 10.52 0.74
N LYS A 86 -8.54 10.40 1.21
CA LYS A 86 -8.91 9.47 2.30
C LYS A 86 -9.30 8.10 1.75
N ILE A 87 -9.02 7.04 2.51
CA ILE A 87 -9.31 5.66 2.08
C ILE A 87 -10.81 5.44 1.80
N GLY A 88 -11.70 6.04 2.61
CA GLY A 88 -13.15 5.97 2.39
C GLY A 88 -13.62 6.70 1.12
N GLY A 89 -12.74 7.50 0.50
CA GLY A 89 -12.94 8.13 -0.81
C GLY A 89 -12.66 7.19 -1.99
N VAL A 90 -11.80 6.19 -1.79
CA VAL A 90 -11.26 5.31 -2.83
C VAL A 90 -11.96 3.95 -2.83
N TRP A 91 -12.00 3.27 -1.68
CA TRP A 91 -12.74 2.02 -1.51
C TRP A 91 -14.13 2.32 -0.94
N ARG A 92 -15.17 1.76 -1.55
CA ARG A 92 -16.57 2.00 -1.20
C ARG A 92 -17.28 0.73 -0.74
N ALA A 93 -16.95 -0.42 -1.32
CA ALA A 93 -17.56 -1.71 -1.03
C ALA A 93 -16.53 -2.82 -0.82
N ALA A 94 -16.91 -3.84 -0.06
CA ALA A 94 -16.11 -5.04 0.04
C ALA A 94 -15.94 -5.68 -1.36
N GLY A 95 -14.72 -6.12 -1.67
CA GLY A 95 -14.31 -6.57 -3.00
C GLY A 95 -13.64 -5.51 -3.86
N ASP A 96 -13.73 -4.22 -3.50
CA ASP A 96 -13.00 -3.15 -4.18
C ASP A 96 -11.49 -3.36 -4.04
N LYS A 97 -10.75 -3.14 -5.14
CA LYS A 97 -9.32 -3.39 -5.22
C LYS A 97 -8.56 -2.23 -5.85
N MET A 98 -7.34 -2.06 -5.39
CA MET A 98 -6.31 -1.25 -6.04
C MET A 98 -5.01 -2.04 -6.04
N LEU A 99 -4.15 -1.79 -7.02
CA LEU A 99 -2.74 -2.12 -6.94
C LEU A 99 -2.04 -1.03 -6.12
N PHE A 100 -1.27 -1.42 -5.12
CA PHE A 100 -0.29 -0.58 -4.47
C PHE A 100 1.08 -0.98 -5.00
N LEU A 101 1.77 -0.04 -5.64
CA LEU A 101 3.12 -0.20 -6.15
C LEU A 101 4.04 0.65 -5.27
N PHE A 102 4.97 -0.01 -4.58
CA PHE A 102 5.98 0.59 -3.73
C PHE A 102 7.35 0.32 -4.33
N ASP A 103 8.23 1.31 -4.25
CA ASP A 103 9.54 1.32 -4.92
C ASP A 103 9.44 1.05 -6.43
N TYR A 104 9.57 2.11 -7.21
CA TYR A 104 9.51 2.00 -8.67
C TYR A 104 10.77 1.38 -9.30
N GLY A 105 11.85 1.19 -8.53
CA GLY A 105 13.04 0.44 -8.96
C GLY A 105 12.81 -1.07 -8.85
N ASP A 106 12.49 -1.54 -7.64
CA ASP A 106 12.32 -2.97 -7.35
C ASP A 106 10.90 -3.51 -7.59
N ASP A 107 9.95 -2.63 -7.89
CA ASP A 107 8.62 -2.96 -8.38
C ASP A 107 7.78 -3.81 -7.40
N TRP A 108 7.78 -3.44 -6.11
CA TRP A 108 7.01 -4.14 -5.08
C TRP A 108 5.50 -3.91 -5.26
N ARG A 109 4.82 -4.94 -5.75
CA ARG A 109 3.38 -4.90 -6.09
C ARG A 109 2.51 -5.65 -5.10
N PHE A 110 1.55 -4.93 -4.53
CA PHE A 110 0.55 -5.46 -3.60
C PHE A 110 -0.87 -5.24 -4.12
N VAL A 111 -1.66 -6.31 -4.16
CA VAL A 111 -3.12 -6.17 -4.36
C VAL A 111 -3.75 -5.81 -3.03
N VAL A 112 -4.40 -4.64 -2.96
CA VAL A 112 -5.06 -4.12 -1.76
C VAL A 112 -6.57 -4.23 -1.93
N GLU A 113 -7.16 -5.22 -1.27
CA GLU A 113 -8.59 -5.53 -1.33
C GLU A 113 -9.29 -5.10 -0.05
N LEU A 114 -10.36 -4.31 -0.15
CA LEU A 114 -11.25 -4.08 0.98
C LEU A 114 -12.07 -5.35 1.22
N VAL A 115 -11.85 -6.06 2.32
CA VAL A 115 -12.54 -7.32 2.61
C VAL A 115 -13.68 -7.18 3.61
N GLY A 116 -13.75 -6.04 4.31
CA GLY A 116 -14.82 -5.80 5.26
C GLY A 116 -14.66 -4.50 6.01
N PHE A 117 -15.56 -4.31 6.95
CA PHE A 117 -15.63 -3.14 7.80
C PHE A 117 -15.67 -3.53 9.26
N GLY A 118 -15.26 -2.62 10.12
CA GLY A 118 -15.40 -2.76 11.56
C GLY A 118 -15.76 -1.44 12.21
N GLU A 119 -15.64 -1.42 13.53
CA GLU A 119 -15.84 -0.24 14.35
C GLU A 119 -14.59 0.04 15.18
N LYS A 120 -14.24 1.32 15.27
CA LYS A 120 -13.12 1.76 16.11
C LYS A 120 -13.35 1.30 17.55
N ARG A 121 -12.39 0.55 18.08
CA ARG A 121 -12.38 0.10 19.47
C ARG A 121 -11.77 1.15 20.38
N GLN A 122 -12.31 1.28 21.61
CA GLN A 122 -11.70 2.14 22.62
C GLN A 122 -10.30 1.65 23.00
N ARG A 123 -9.41 2.59 23.36
CA ARG A 123 -8.04 2.32 23.84
C ARG A 123 -7.18 1.45 22.89
N THR A 124 -7.49 1.51 21.59
CA THR A 124 -6.82 0.72 20.57
C THR A 124 -6.08 1.63 19.60
N LYS A 125 -4.82 1.31 19.31
CA LYS A 125 -4.01 1.99 18.29
C LYS A 125 -4.36 1.48 16.90
N TYR A 126 -4.29 2.37 15.91
CA TYR A 126 -4.50 2.06 14.49
C TYR A 126 -3.35 2.69 13.69
N PRO A 127 -2.92 2.10 12.56
CA PRO A 127 -3.40 0.84 11.96
C PRO A 127 -3.09 -0.40 12.82
N ARG A 128 -3.75 -1.52 12.55
CA ARG A 128 -3.55 -2.80 13.26
C ARG A 128 -3.36 -3.93 12.29
N LEU A 129 -2.32 -4.73 12.49
CA LEU A 129 -2.21 -6.03 11.83
C LEU A 129 -3.15 -7.03 12.52
N LEU A 130 -4.12 -7.54 11.77
CA LEU A 130 -5.07 -8.56 12.23
C LEU A 130 -4.60 -9.98 11.91
N LYS A 131 -3.93 -10.16 10.75
CA LYS A 131 -3.50 -11.48 10.27
C LYS A 131 -2.21 -11.38 9.46
N LYS A 132 -1.28 -12.31 9.71
CA LYS A 132 -0.04 -12.53 8.94
C LYS A 132 -0.07 -13.95 8.36
N VAL A 133 0.07 -14.08 7.05
CA VAL A 133 0.12 -15.36 6.34
C VAL A 133 1.38 -15.40 5.47
N GLY A 134 2.14 -16.48 5.55
CA GLY A 134 3.42 -16.61 4.87
C GLY A 134 4.52 -15.72 5.47
N ILE A 135 5.76 -15.96 5.04
CA ILE A 135 6.93 -15.17 5.41
C ILE A 135 7.10 -14.10 4.32
N ALA A 136 7.25 -12.83 4.70
CA ALA A 136 7.60 -11.80 3.71
C ALA A 136 9.02 -12.06 3.20
N PRO A 137 9.30 -11.87 1.90
CA PRO A 137 10.68 -11.88 1.43
C PRO A 137 11.48 -10.75 2.12
N PRO A 138 12.82 -10.82 2.13
CA PRO A 138 13.61 -9.63 2.47
C PRO A 138 13.29 -8.50 1.48
N GLN A 139 13.38 -7.24 1.94
CA GLN A 139 13.11 -6.08 1.10
C GLN A 139 14.18 -5.88 0.03
N TYR A 140 15.45 -6.05 0.40
CA TYR A 140 16.57 -5.96 -0.53
C TYR A 140 17.50 -7.15 -0.32
N GLU A 141 18.21 -7.55 -1.37
CA GLU A 141 19.33 -8.47 -1.21
C GLU A 141 20.42 -7.76 -0.37
N GLU A 142 20.98 -8.46 0.62
CA GLU A 142 22.17 -7.94 1.30
C GLU A 142 23.32 -7.89 0.28
N VAL A 143 23.61 -6.71 -0.23
CA VAL A 143 24.82 -6.50 -1.05
C VAL A 143 26.00 -6.72 -0.12
N GLY A 144 26.65 -7.88 -0.23
CA GLY A 144 27.87 -8.15 0.51
C GLY A 144 28.87 -7.05 0.20
N GLU A 145 29.43 -6.44 1.26
CA GLU A 145 30.55 -5.52 1.12
C GLU A 145 31.63 -6.25 0.30
N GLU A 146 31.81 -5.88 -0.97
CA GLU A 146 33.02 -6.22 -1.69
C GLU A 146 34.15 -5.53 -0.92
N GLU A 147 34.82 -6.30 -0.05
CA GLU A 147 36.10 -5.92 0.54
C GLU A 147 37.03 -5.57 -0.63
N ASN A 148 37.13 -4.27 -0.90
CA ASN A 148 38.03 -3.73 -1.90
C ASN A 148 39.45 -4.01 -1.38
N MET A 149 40.04 -5.10 -1.87
CA MET A 149 41.42 -5.53 -1.62
C MET A 149 42.42 -4.55 -2.23
#